data_AF-X1JCN2-F1
#
_entry.id   AF-X1JCN2-F1
#
_cell.length_a   1.000
_cell.length_b   1.000
_cell.length_c   1.000
_cell.angle_alpha   90.00
_cell.angle_beta   90.00
_cell.angle_gamma   90.00
#
_symmetry.space_group_name_H-M   'P 1'
#
loop_
_entity.id
_entity.type
_entity.pdbx_description
1 polymer ?
#
loop_
_entity_poly.entity_id
_entity_poly.type
_entity_poly.pdbx_seq_one_letter_code
_entity_poly.pdbx_strand_id
1 'polypeptide(L)'
;MNNKWLQAKYTFFVSAIVGFFIIAISIGLYYAIRAELFYRLPDVAEQSLIAAVILSAVKGYLLFWLPIILIVVVLISVIFSRRIALPQRRLLKNLQALSQGDFATAAEHRPGEELKNLVKLINETRENLAKLVNE
;
A
#
# COMPACT_ATOMS: atom_id res chain seq x y z
N MET A 1 -12.68 6.00 20.52
CA MET A 1 -13.04 5.99 19.08
C MET A 1 -12.32 4.84 18.39
N ASN A 2 -13.05 3.93 17.76
CA ASN A 2 -12.61 2.58 17.42
C ASN A 2 -11.54 2.57 16.29
N ASN A 3 -10.27 2.34 16.66
CA ASN A 3 -9.09 2.45 15.78
C ASN A 3 -9.14 1.54 14.52
N LYS A 4 -9.92 0.45 14.57
CA LYS A 4 -10.07 -0.50 13.46
C LYS A 4 -10.72 0.13 12.22
N TRP A 5 -11.65 1.06 12.40
CA TRP A 5 -12.41 1.66 11.29
C TRP A 5 -11.55 2.60 10.43
N LEU A 6 -10.72 3.42 11.06
CA LEU A 6 -9.78 4.30 10.34
C LEU A 6 -8.64 3.52 9.68
N GLN A 7 -8.14 2.45 10.32
CA GLN A 7 -7.16 1.56 9.69
C GLN A 7 -7.74 0.86 8.46
N ALA A 8 -8.99 0.40 8.52
CA ALA A 8 -9.67 -0.15 7.35
C ALA A 8 -9.75 0.88 6.22
N LYS A 9 -10.03 2.14 6.55
CA LYS A 9 -10.14 3.23 5.55
C LYS A 9 -8.81 3.50 4.80
N TYR A 10 -7.69 3.61 5.51
CA TYR A 10 -6.38 3.82 4.86
C TYR A 10 -5.90 2.60 4.08
N THR A 11 -6.11 1.39 4.65
CA THR A 11 -5.76 0.14 3.98
C THR A 11 -6.55 -0.01 2.68
N PHE A 12 -7.85 0.27 2.73
CA PHE A 12 -8.73 0.29 1.56
C PHE A 12 -8.27 1.33 0.53
N PHE A 13 -7.92 2.55 0.94
CA PHE A 13 -7.47 3.58 0.01
C PHE A 13 -6.19 3.20 -0.73
N VAL A 14 -5.18 2.69 -0.02
CA VAL A 14 -3.91 2.28 -0.64
C VAL A 14 -4.13 1.09 -1.58
N SER A 15 -4.86 0.06 -1.14
CA SER A 15 -5.15 -1.10 -2.00
C SER A 15 -6.05 -0.73 -3.19
N ALA A 16 -6.99 0.20 -3.03
CA ALA A 16 -7.82 0.70 -4.12
C ALA A 16 -7.00 1.46 -5.17
N ILE A 17 -6.05 2.31 -4.74
CA ILE A 17 -5.17 3.05 -5.66
C ILE A 17 -4.26 2.07 -6.41
N VAL A 18 -3.60 1.15 -5.69
CA VAL A 18 -2.71 0.17 -6.32
C VAL A 18 -3.49 -0.75 -7.26
N GLY A 19 -4.66 -1.23 -6.84
CA GLY A 19 -5.56 -2.03 -7.67
C GLY A 19 -6.02 -1.28 -8.92
N PHE A 20 -6.36 0.01 -8.79
CA PHE A 20 -6.73 0.87 -9.90
C PHE A 20 -5.59 0.98 -10.93
N PHE A 21 -4.35 1.22 -10.49
CA PHE A 21 -3.21 1.29 -11.40
C PHE A 21 -2.96 -0.03 -12.13
N ILE A 22 -3.09 -1.16 -11.44
CA ILE A 22 -2.93 -2.49 -12.05
C ILE A 22 -4.01 -2.73 -13.11
N ILE A 23 -5.26 -2.40 -12.80
CA ILE A 23 -6.37 -2.52 -13.75
C ILE A 23 -6.15 -1.59 -14.95
N ALA A 24 -5.78 -0.33 -14.71
CA ALA A 24 -5.52 0.65 -15.76
C ALA A 24 -4.37 0.24 -16.68
N ILE A 25 -3.26 -0.27 -16.13
CA ILE A 25 -2.12 -0.80 -16.89
C ILE A 25 -2.55 -2.04 -17.69
N SER A 26 -3.33 -2.94 -17.09
CA SER A 26 -3.81 -4.16 -17.77
C SER A 26 -4.74 -3.84 -18.94
N ILE A 27 -5.63 -2.86 -18.76
CA ILE A 27 -6.50 -2.34 -19.82
C ILE A 27 -5.67 -1.65 -20.90
N GLY A 28 -4.70 -0.82 -20.52
CA GLY A 28 -3.78 -0.15 -21.43
C GLY A 28 -3.00 -1.15 -22.30
N LEU A 29 -2.45 -2.20 -21.69
CA LEU A 29 -1.77 -3.29 -22.39
C LEU A 29 -2.71 -4.03 -23.34
N TYR A 30 -3.94 -4.33 -22.92
CA TYR A 30 -4.93 -4.95 -23.78
C TYR A 30 -5.21 -4.12 -25.04
N TYR A 31 -5.44 -2.82 -24.89
CA TYR A 31 -5.69 -1.93 -26.03
C TYR A 31 -4.45 -1.70 -26.89
N ALA A 32 -3.26 -1.61 -26.29
CA ALA A 32 -1.99 -1.46 -27.01
C ALA A 32 -1.70 -2.68 -27.89
N ILE A 33 -1.84 -3.89 -27.33
CA ILE A 33 -1.68 -5.14 -28.10
C ILE A 33 -2.69 -5.21 -29.24
N ARG A 34 -3.95 -4.84 -28.98
CA ARG A 34 -5.00 -4.82 -30.01
C ARG A 34 -4.69 -3.82 -31.13
N ALA A 35 -4.22 -2.62 -30.79
CA ALA A 35 -3.89 -1.58 -31.76
C ALA A 35 -2.68 -1.98 -32.62
N GLU A 36 -1.65 -2.56 -32.01
CA GLU A 36 -0.46 -3.04 -32.74
C GLU A 36 -0.83 -4.17 -33.71
N LEU A 37 -1.72 -5.10 -33.31
CA LEU A 37 -2.23 -6.16 -34.18
C LEU A 37 -2.99 -5.62 -35.39
N PHE A 38 -3.83 -4.61 -35.17
CA PHE A 38 -4.61 -3.99 -36.24
C PHE A 38 -3.72 -3.26 -37.26
N TYR A 39 -2.61 -2.68 -36.80
CA TYR A 39 -1.68 -1.95 -37.66
C TYR A 39 -0.73 -2.85 -38.45
N ARG A 40 -0.32 -4.01 -37.90
CA ARG A 40 0.70 -4.89 -38.51
C ARG A 40 0.15 -6.00 -39.40
N LEU A 41 -1.13 -6.35 -39.31
CA LEU A 41 -1.74 -7.44 -40.08
C LEU A 41 -2.83 -6.87 -41.00
N PRO A 42 -2.52 -6.41 -42.23
CA PRO A 42 -3.52 -5.78 -43.10
C PRO A 42 -4.48 -6.77 -43.80
N ASP A 43 -4.24 -8.09 -43.70
CA ASP A 43 -5.03 -9.09 -44.43
C ASP A 43 -6.14 -9.72 -43.57
N VAL A 44 -7.40 -9.50 -43.97
CA VAL A 44 -8.62 -9.65 -43.14
C VAL A 44 -8.88 -11.11 -42.72
N ALA A 45 -8.38 -12.08 -43.49
CA ALA A 45 -8.56 -13.51 -43.21
C ALA A 45 -7.61 -14.03 -42.11
N GLU A 46 -6.31 -13.75 -42.21
CA GLU A 46 -5.32 -14.12 -41.18
C GLU A 46 -5.47 -13.28 -39.91
N GLN A 47 -5.90 -12.02 -40.06
CA GLN A 47 -6.14 -11.10 -38.95
C GLN A 47 -7.21 -11.64 -37.99
N SER A 48 -8.26 -12.32 -38.49
CA SER A 48 -9.33 -12.85 -37.63
C SER A 48 -8.89 -14.02 -36.75
N LEU A 49 -8.09 -14.95 -37.29
CA LEU A 49 -7.60 -16.13 -36.60
C LEU A 49 -6.48 -15.78 -35.61
N ILE A 50 -5.50 -15.00 -36.05
CA ILE A 50 -4.37 -14.58 -35.20
C ILE A 50 -4.86 -13.65 -34.09
N ALA A 51 -5.76 -12.70 -34.40
CA ALA A 51 -6.35 -11.86 -33.37
C ALA A 51 -7.21 -12.66 -32.39
N ALA A 52 -8.01 -13.63 -32.85
CA ALA A 52 -8.82 -14.46 -31.96
C ALA A 52 -7.94 -15.29 -31.00
N VAL A 53 -6.86 -15.89 -31.49
CA VAL A 53 -5.92 -16.66 -30.66
C VAL A 53 -5.24 -15.75 -29.64
N ILE A 54 -4.70 -14.61 -30.06
CA ILE A 54 -4.00 -13.67 -29.16
C ILE A 54 -4.98 -13.04 -28.16
N LEU A 55 -6.17 -12.62 -28.59
CA LEU A 55 -7.20 -12.08 -27.71
C LEU A 55 -7.65 -13.11 -26.69
N SER A 56 -7.83 -14.37 -27.08
CA SER A 56 -8.22 -15.44 -26.16
C SER A 56 -7.13 -15.73 -25.12
N ALA A 57 -5.86 -15.75 -25.54
CA ALA A 57 -4.73 -15.91 -24.64
C ALA A 57 -4.63 -14.74 -23.65
N VAL A 58 -4.69 -13.50 -24.15
CA VAL A 58 -4.66 -12.29 -23.30
C VAL A 58 -5.86 -12.27 -22.34
N LYS A 59 -7.07 -12.63 -22.80
CA LYS A 59 -8.24 -12.76 -21.93
C LYS A 59 -8.00 -13.79 -20.82
N GLY A 60 -7.48 -14.96 -21.15
CA GLY A 60 -7.20 -16.02 -20.19
C GLY A 60 -6.17 -15.57 -19.15
N TYR A 61 -5.09 -14.92 -19.59
CA TYR A 61 -4.08 -14.35 -18.71
C TYR A 61 -4.67 -13.27 -17.80
N LEU A 62 -5.43 -12.31 -18.33
CA LEU A 62 -6.06 -11.28 -17.49
C LEU A 62 -7.05 -11.90 -16.51
N LEU A 63 -7.93 -12.80 -16.95
CA LEU A 63 -8.97 -13.39 -16.11
C LEU A 63 -8.37 -14.18 -14.94
N PHE A 64 -7.23 -14.83 -15.16
CA PHE A 64 -6.54 -15.62 -14.14
C PHE A 64 -5.65 -14.76 -13.22
N TRP A 65 -4.84 -13.88 -13.79
CA TRP A 65 -3.85 -13.12 -13.02
C TRP A 65 -4.42 -11.91 -12.29
N LEU A 66 -5.45 -11.24 -12.84
CA LEU A 66 -6.06 -10.08 -12.22
C LEU A 66 -6.61 -10.34 -10.81
N PRO A 67 -7.38 -11.42 -10.55
CA PRO A 67 -7.82 -11.73 -9.18
C PRO A 67 -6.65 -12.09 -8.26
N ILE A 68 -5.63 -12.81 -8.75
CA ILE A 68 -4.43 -13.14 -7.97
C ILE A 68 -3.71 -11.86 -7.53
N ILE A 69 -3.50 -10.93 -8.46
CA ILE A 69 -2.84 -9.67 -8.18
C ILE A 69 -3.66 -8.84 -7.18
N LEU A 70 -4.99 -8.79 -7.32
CA LEU A 70 -5.87 -8.14 -6.35
C LEU A 70 -5.68 -8.71 -4.93
N ILE A 71 -5.64 -10.04 -4.80
CA ILE A 71 -5.43 -10.71 -3.50
C ILE A 71 -4.06 -10.30 -2.93
N VAL A 72 -3.00 -10.33 -3.74
CA VAL A 72 -1.65 -9.96 -3.31
C VAL A 72 -1.60 -8.50 -2.84
N VAL A 73 -2.24 -7.57 -3.56
CA VAL A 73 -2.30 -6.16 -3.18
C VAL A 73 -3.02 -5.97 -1.85
N VAL A 74 -4.13 -6.67 -1.63
CA VAL A 74 -4.86 -6.62 -0.35
C VAL A 74 -3.97 -7.13 0.78
N LEU A 75 -3.29 -8.26 0.60
CA LEU A 75 -2.39 -8.83 1.60
C LEU A 75 -1.25 -7.87 1.95
N ILE A 76 -0.55 -7.34 0.94
CA ILE A 76 0.55 -6.38 1.14
C ILE A 76 0.04 -5.13 1.86
N SER A 77 -1.11 -4.60 1.45
CA SER A 77 -1.71 -3.40 2.07
C SER A 77 -2.03 -3.62 3.55
N VAL A 78 -2.57 -4.80 3.90
CA VAL A 78 -2.84 -5.17 5.30
C VAL A 78 -1.54 -5.26 6.10
N ILE A 79 -0.50 -5.88 5.55
CA ILE A 79 0.81 -5.99 6.22
C ILE A 79 1.41 -4.60 6.45
N PHE A 80 1.42 -3.76 5.42
CA PHE A 80 1.98 -2.42 5.47
C PHE A 80 1.24 -1.54 6.51
N SER A 81 -0.09 -1.58 6.50
CA SER A 81 -0.93 -0.86 7.47
C SER A 81 -0.66 -1.27 8.92
N ARG A 82 -0.43 -2.57 9.17
CA ARG A 82 -0.09 -3.08 10.51
C ARG A 82 1.31 -2.63 10.96
N ARG A 83 2.29 -2.63 10.05
CA ARG A 83 3.70 -2.33 10.39
C ARG A 83 4.03 -0.84 10.47
N ILE A 84 3.26 0.04 9.82
CA ILE A 84 3.61 1.47 9.69
C ILE A 84 2.52 2.39 10.25
N ALA A 85 1.28 2.28 9.76
CA ALA A 85 0.23 3.25 10.10
C ALA A 85 -0.17 3.18 11.59
N LEU A 86 -0.16 1.97 12.17
CA LEU A 86 -0.49 1.78 13.58
C LEU A 86 0.57 2.34 14.54
N PRO A 87 1.88 2.02 14.39
CA PRO A 87 2.90 2.63 15.25
C PRO A 87 3.05 4.13 15.03
N GLN A 88 2.89 4.64 13.81
CA GLN A 88 2.95 6.09 13.55
C GLN A 88 1.93 6.88 14.38
N ARG A 89 0.69 6.39 14.49
CA ARG A 89 -0.33 7.03 15.32
C ARG A 89 -0.04 6.97 16.81
N ARG A 90 0.53 5.86 17.29
CA ARG A 90 0.96 5.75 18.69
C ARG A 90 2.07 6.77 18.99
N LEU A 91 3.03 6.90 18.09
CA LEU A 91 4.08 7.91 18.18
C LEU A 91 3.51 9.33 18.19
N LEU A 92 2.53 9.64 17.34
CA LEU A 92 1.88 10.96 17.31
C LEU A 92 1.22 11.29 18.67
N LYS A 93 0.54 10.32 19.28
CA LYS A 93 -0.07 10.51 20.61
C LYS A 93 0.98 10.71 21.69
N ASN A 94 2.07 9.96 21.66
CA ASN A 94 3.16 10.10 22.63
C ASN A 94 3.87 11.44 22.47
N LEU A 95 4.06 11.92 21.23
CA LEU A 95 4.57 13.26 20.96
C LEU A 95 3.62 14.37 21.45
N GLN A 96 2.31 14.19 21.31
CA GLN A 96 1.33 15.12 21.87
C GLN A 96 1.39 15.15 23.40
N ALA A 97 1.47 14.00 24.07
CA ALA A 97 1.65 13.94 25.52
C ALA A 97 2.96 14.62 25.95
N LEU A 98 4.06 14.35 25.25
CA LEU A 98 5.35 14.99 25.47
C LEU A 98 5.26 16.52 25.33
N SER A 99 4.55 17.02 24.31
CA SER A 99 4.34 18.45 24.11
C SER A 99 3.49 19.12 25.19
N GLN A 100 2.69 18.34 25.92
CA GLN A 100 1.88 18.80 27.05
C GLN A 100 2.63 18.71 28.38
N GLY A 101 3.92 18.35 28.37
CA GLY A 101 4.74 18.23 29.56
C GLY A 101 4.59 16.89 30.30
N ASP A 102 3.88 15.91 29.72
CA ASP A 102 3.88 14.55 30.25
C ASP A 102 5.15 13.82 29.80
N PHE A 103 6.16 13.86 30.67
CA PHE A 103 7.41 13.13 30.49
C PHE A 103 7.39 11.74 31.13
N ALA A 104 6.30 11.29 31.77
CA ALA A 104 6.29 10.05 32.54
C ALA A 104 6.17 8.81 31.64
N THR A 105 5.52 8.95 30.48
CA THR A 105 5.25 7.82 29.58
C THR A 105 6.33 7.67 28.50
N ALA A 106 6.98 6.50 28.45
CA ALA A 106 7.92 6.14 27.39
C ALA A 106 7.17 5.56 26.19
N ALA A 107 7.64 5.85 24.97
CA ALA A 107 7.12 5.22 23.78
C ALA A 107 7.59 3.76 23.70
N GLU A 108 6.63 2.82 23.68
CA GLU A 108 6.89 1.39 23.57
C GLU A 108 7.13 0.99 22.10
N HIS A 109 8.17 0.20 21.85
CA HIS A 109 8.44 -0.41 20.55
C HIS A 109 7.98 -1.87 20.53
N ARG A 110 7.17 -2.27 19.53
CA ARG A 110 6.80 -3.67 19.35
C ARG A 110 7.62 -4.35 18.24
N PRO A 111 8.07 -5.59 18.43
CA PRO A 111 8.79 -6.34 17.41
C PRO A 111 7.93 -6.50 16.14
N GLY A 112 8.53 -6.18 14.99
CA GLY A 112 7.87 -6.21 13.68
C GLY A 112 7.35 -4.85 13.16
N GLU A 113 7.49 -3.77 13.94
CA GLU A 113 7.22 -2.41 13.50
C GLU A 113 8.49 -1.74 12.93
N GLU A 114 8.38 -0.98 11.84
CA GLU A 114 9.56 -0.38 11.20
C GLU A 114 10.08 0.89 11.91
N LEU A 115 9.28 1.48 12.80
CA LEU A 115 9.56 2.78 13.41
C LEU A 115 10.46 2.71 14.66
N LYS A 116 11.28 1.66 14.81
CA LYS A 116 12.14 1.44 16.00
C LYS A 116 13.06 2.63 16.31
N ASN A 117 13.74 3.13 15.28
CA ASN A 117 14.70 4.23 15.45
C ASN A 117 13.99 5.53 15.85
N LEU A 118 12.78 5.76 15.33
CA LEU A 118 11.93 6.90 15.69
C LEU A 118 11.47 6.83 17.15
N VAL A 119 11.04 5.65 17.61
CA VAL A 119 10.69 5.41 19.02
C VAL A 119 11.89 5.71 19.93
N LYS A 120 13.08 5.24 19.54
CA LYS A 120 14.32 5.50 20.30
C LYS A 120 14.61 7.00 20.41
N LEU A 121 14.57 7.72 19.29
CA LEU A 121 14.85 9.15 19.24
C LEU A 121 13.86 9.97 20.08
N ILE A 122 12.59 9.58 20.08
CA ILE A 122 11.54 10.22 20.89
C ILE A 122 11.80 10.00 22.38
N ASN A 123 12.18 8.79 22.78
CA ASN A 123 12.50 8.48 24.17
C ASN A 123 13.77 9.23 24.66
N GLU A 124 14.81 9.33 23.82
CA GLU A 124 16.00 10.13 24.11
C GLU A 124 15.64 11.63 24.29
N THR A 125 14.80 12.16 23.40
CA THR A 125 14.31 13.54 23.49
C THR A 125 13.52 13.77 24.77
N ARG A 126 12.65 12.83 25.14
CA ARG A 126 11.87 12.87 26.39
C ARG A 126 12.79 12.93 27.60
N GLU A 127 13.81 12.08 27.67
CA GLU A 127 14.75 12.06 28.79
C GLU A 127 15.53 13.36 28.91
N ASN A 128 15.97 13.94 27.80
CA ASN A 128 16.67 15.21 27.81
C ASN A 128 15.77 16.37 28.27
N LEU A 129 14.53 16.43 27.80
CA LEU A 129 13.57 17.44 28.25
C LEU A 129 13.19 17.28 29.72
N ALA A 130 13.00 16.04 30.19
CA ALA A 130 12.70 15.77 31.59
C ALA A 130 13.84 16.22 32.53
N LYS A 131 15.11 16.11 32.10
CA LYS A 131 16.24 16.62 32.87
C LYS A 131 16.23 18.15 32.93
N LEU A 132 16.03 18.82 31.80
CA LEU A 132 16.02 20.29 31.72
C LEU A 132 14.89 20.95 32.53
N VAL A 133 13.78 20.26 32.76
CA VAL A 133 12.64 20.79 33.55
C VAL A 133 12.80 20.53 35.05
N ASN A 134 13.63 19.56 35.45
CA ASN A 134 13.86 19.21 36.85
C ASN A 134 15.15 19.83 37.44
N GLU A 135 15.92 20.56 36.63
CA GLU A 135 17.00 21.47 37.07
C GLU A 135 16.43 22.88 37.35
#